data_AF-A0A4R5H7P4-F1
#
_entry.id   AF-A0A4R5H7P4-F1
#
_cell.length_a   1.000
_cell.length_b   1.000
_cell.length_c   1.000
_cell.angle_alpha   90.00
_cell.angle_beta   90.00
_cell.angle_gamma   90.00
#
_symmetry.space_group_name_H-M   'P 1'
#
loop_
_entity.id
_entity.type
_entity.pdbx_description
1 polymer ?
#
loop_
_entity_poly.entity_id
_entity_poly.type
_entity_poly.pdbx_seq_one_letter_code
_entity_poly.pdbx_strand_id
1 'polypeptide(L)'
;MNSDYKIYVADLAAYNSGQLHGVWIDALSDDIQDQINEMLQQSPVKESEEWAIHSYDGFEGVDLGEFESLETVQEIAAFLDEYDEFGAALLNHFCNGIDEARKAAEECYQGCYEDLADYARSITEDTTDIPSHLQYYIDYEKMGRDMDMSGDIYTIDIDHQQTHVFLNY
;
A
#
# COMPACT_ATOMS: atom_id res chain seq x y z
N MET A 1 20.66 -7.97 -1.46
CA MET A 1 19.48 -8.09 -2.35
C MET A 1 19.15 -6.67 -2.76
N ASN A 2 18.74 -6.42 -4.00
CA ASN A 2 18.28 -5.09 -4.38
C ASN A 2 16.85 -5.03 -3.85
N SER A 3 16.60 -4.28 -2.78
CA SER A 3 15.24 -4.07 -2.31
C SER A 3 14.51 -3.19 -3.31
N ASP A 4 13.24 -3.52 -3.55
CA ASP A 4 12.38 -2.73 -4.42
C ASP A 4 11.95 -1.41 -3.74
N TYR A 5 12.02 -1.33 -2.40
CA TYR A 5 11.64 -0.16 -1.62
C TYR A 5 12.86 0.61 -1.09
N LYS A 6 13.05 1.84 -1.55
CA LYS A 6 14.19 2.67 -1.16
C LYS A 6 13.76 4.08 -0.81
N ILE A 7 14.44 4.66 0.18
CA ILE A 7 14.33 6.07 0.53
C ILE A 7 15.65 6.79 0.27
N TYR A 8 15.56 8.02 -0.21
CA TYR A 8 16.68 8.92 -0.31
C TYR A 8 16.63 9.91 0.85
N VAL A 9 17.58 9.78 1.76
CA VAL A 9 17.72 10.65 2.92
C VAL A 9 18.79 11.70 2.63
N ALA A 10 18.45 12.96 2.78
CA ALA A 10 19.35 14.10 2.58
C ALA A 10 19.75 14.75 3.91
N ASP A 11 20.98 15.22 3.98
CA ASP A 11 21.47 16.09 5.05
C ASP A 11 20.93 17.50 4.88
N LEU A 12 20.15 17.97 5.86
CA LEU A 12 19.50 19.27 5.81
C LEU A 12 20.49 20.44 5.90
N ALA A 13 21.58 20.31 6.65
CA ALA A 13 22.60 21.35 6.75
C ALA A 13 23.38 21.50 5.43
N ALA A 14 23.75 20.38 4.81
CA ALA A 14 24.37 20.37 3.49
C ALA A 14 23.43 20.97 2.43
N TYR A 15 22.17 20.54 2.41
CA TYR A 15 21.15 21.03 1.48
C TYR A 15 20.95 22.55 1.61
N ASN A 16 20.80 23.06 2.84
CA ASN A 16 20.68 24.49 3.12
C ASN A 16 21.92 25.29 2.71
N SER A 17 23.10 24.65 2.64
CA SER A 17 24.34 25.25 2.15
C SER A 17 24.53 25.15 0.62
N GLY A 18 23.55 24.62 -0.11
CA GLY A 18 23.59 24.43 -1.55
C GLY A 18 24.43 23.22 -1.99
N GLN A 19 24.67 22.27 -1.08
CA GLN A 19 25.44 21.05 -1.35
C GLN A 19 24.51 19.84 -1.33
N LEU A 20 24.65 18.95 -2.32
CA LEU A 20 23.92 17.70 -2.38
C LEU A 20 24.70 16.65 -1.59
N HIS A 21 24.19 16.28 -0.42
CA HIS A 21 24.73 15.21 0.42
C HIS A 21 23.57 14.38 0.96
N GLY A 22 23.62 13.07 0.71
CA GLY A 22 22.55 12.16 1.05
C GLY A 22 22.86 10.74 0.60
N VAL A 23 22.01 9.79 0.98
CA VAL A 23 22.21 8.37 0.75
C VAL A 23 20.88 7.69 0.41
N TRP A 24 20.94 6.73 -0.52
CA TRP A 24 19.82 5.81 -0.77
C TRP A 24 19.91 4.65 0.21
N ILE A 25 18.84 4.41 0.94
CA ILE A 25 18.73 3.38 1.96
C ILE A 25 17.58 2.45 1.59
N ASP A 26 17.80 1.16 1.80
CA ASP A 26 16.76 0.14 1.72
C ASP A 26 15.77 0.33 2.88
N ALA A 27 14.50 0.55 2.53
CA ALA A 27 13.43 0.79 3.51
C ALA A 27 13.06 -0.46 4.32
N LEU A 28 13.51 -1.65 3.91
CA LEU A 28 13.32 -2.90 4.66
C LEU A 28 14.54 -3.25 5.53
N SER A 29 15.56 -2.40 5.56
CA SER A 29 16.77 -2.67 6.35
C SER A 29 16.54 -2.41 7.83
N ASP A 30 17.18 -3.19 8.70
CA ASP A 30 17.16 -2.97 10.16
C ASP A 30 18.13 -1.87 10.62
N ASP A 31 19.05 -1.44 9.75
CA ASP A 31 20.17 -0.53 10.06
C ASP A 31 20.01 0.87 9.44
N ILE A 32 18.79 1.27 9.08
CA ILE A 32 18.50 2.57 8.42
C ILE A 32 19.09 3.73 9.23
N GLN A 33 18.89 3.74 10.55
CA GLN A 33 19.39 4.79 11.43
C GLN A 33 20.93 4.84 11.45
N ASP A 34 21.60 3.69 11.39
CA ASP A 34 23.08 3.63 11.35
C ASP A 34 23.62 4.18 10.02
N GLN A 35 22.97 3.84 8.90
CA GLN A 35 23.31 4.40 7.59
C GLN A 35 23.11 5.93 7.53
N ILE A 36 22.05 6.46 8.14
CA ILE A 36 21.83 7.91 8.26
C ILE A 36 22.93 8.55 9.12
N ASN A 37 23.28 7.94 10.25
CA ASN A 37 24.35 8.44 11.12
C ASN A 37 25.71 8.47 10.41
N GLU A 38 26.04 7.44 9.65
CA GLU A 38 27.26 7.39 8.84
C GLU A 38 27.26 8.46 7.74
N MET A 39 26.11 8.71 7.12
CA MET A 39 25.96 9.79 6.13
C MET A 39 26.18 11.17 6.77
N LEU A 40 25.55 11.44 7.92
CA LEU A 40 25.71 12.71 8.65
C LEU A 40 27.15 12.94 9.13
N GLN A 41 27.85 11.89 9.59
CA GLN A 41 29.27 11.98 9.96
C GLN A 41 30.19 12.36 8.80
N GLN A 42 29.79 12.00 7.56
CA GLN A 42 30.51 12.34 6.34
C GLN A 42 30.06 13.66 5.73
N SER A 43 29.23 14.43 6.45
CA SER A 43 28.72 15.71 5.97
C SER A 43 29.85 16.69 5.63
N PRO A 44 29.74 17.42 4.51
CA PRO A 44 30.65 18.51 4.19
C PRO A 44 30.45 19.75 5.08
N VAL A 45 29.36 19.80 5.84
CA VAL A 45 29.03 20.87 6.79
C VAL A 45 29.32 20.41 8.21
N LYS A 46 29.89 21.29 9.03
CA LYS A 46 30.17 20.96 10.44
C LYS A 46 28.88 20.90 11.24
N GLU A 47 28.85 19.98 12.20
CA GLU A 47 27.74 19.85 13.16
C GLU A 47 26.39 19.57 12.46
N SER A 48 26.41 18.79 11.37
CA SER A 48 25.18 18.30 10.75
C SER A 48 24.58 17.17 11.59
N GLU A 49 23.33 17.35 12.00
CA GLU A 49 22.57 16.41 12.84
C GLU A 49 21.18 16.11 12.26
N GLU A 50 20.70 16.93 11.33
CA GLU A 50 19.33 16.89 10.83
C GLU A 50 19.27 16.30 9.42
N TRP A 51 18.26 15.45 9.19
CA TRP A 51 18.01 14.79 7.92
C TRP A 51 16.52 14.83 7.56
N ALA A 52 16.22 14.66 6.27
CA ALA A 52 14.86 14.52 5.77
C ALA A 52 14.81 13.55 4.59
N ILE A 53 13.64 12.93 4.39
CA ILE A 53 13.37 12.10 3.22
C ILE A 53 13.07 13.04 2.05
N HIS A 54 13.92 13.04 1.04
CA HIS A 54 13.78 13.92 -0.11
C HIS A 54 13.22 13.21 -1.35
N SER A 55 13.35 11.89 -1.41
CA SER A 55 12.83 11.07 -2.50
C SER A 55 12.68 9.62 -2.04
N TYR A 56 11.96 8.82 -2.79
CA TYR A 56 11.74 7.41 -2.54
C TYR A 56 11.43 6.68 -3.85
N ASP A 57 11.63 5.37 -3.86
CA ASP A 57 11.45 4.47 -5.00
C ASP A 57 10.76 3.18 -4.51
N GLY A 58 9.87 2.62 -5.34
CA GLY A 58 9.11 1.40 -5.01
C GLY A 58 7.82 1.58 -4.21
N PHE A 59 7.53 2.77 -3.69
CA PHE A 59 6.33 3.03 -2.85
C PHE A 59 5.05 3.30 -3.66
N GLU A 60 4.99 2.89 -4.93
CA GLU A 60 3.97 3.20 -5.93
C GLU A 60 2.63 3.77 -5.40
N GLY A 61 2.37 5.04 -5.68
CA GLY A 61 1.14 5.71 -5.28
C GLY A 61 1.05 6.14 -3.82
N VAL A 62 1.91 5.66 -2.92
CA VAL A 62 1.95 6.09 -1.52
C VAL A 62 2.78 7.37 -1.38
N ASP A 63 2.17 8.41 -0.79
CA ASP A 63 2.86 9.66 -0.51
C ASP A 63 3.60 9.62 0.85
N LEU A 64 4.93 9.43 0.82
CA LEU A 64 5.76 9.58 2.02
C LEU A 64 6.08 11.05 2.30
N GLY A 65 5.86 11.49 3.54
CA GLY A 65 6.22 12.83 4.00
C GLY A 65 7.73 13.02 4.18
N GLU A 66 8.20 14.27 4.05
CA GLU A 66 9.63 14.61 4.22
C GLU A 66 10.17 14.31 5.63
N PHE A 67 9.27 14.37 6.63
CA PHE A 67 9.56 14.15 8.05
C PHE A 67 8.87 12.88 8.59
N GLU A 68 8.54 11.95 7.70
CA GLU A 68 7.93 10.69 8.09
C GLU A 68 8.88 9.90 9.01
N SER A 69 8.31 9.18 9.98
CA SER A 69 9.13 8.40 10.90
C SER A 69 9.73 7.18 10.19
N LEU A 70 10.95 6.78 10.56
CA LEU A 70 11.60 5.60 9.97
C LEU A 70 10.77 4.32 10.21
N GLU A 71 10.11 4.24 11.36
CA GLU A 71 9.20 3.14 11.71
C GLU A 71 8.03 3.09 10.72
N THR A 72 7.34 4.22 10.47
CA THR A 72 6.26 4.29 9.47
C THR A 72 6.74 3.87 8.09
N VAL A 73 7.92 4.35 7.66
CA VAL A 73 8.48 4.00 6.34
C VAL A 73 8.75 2.51 6.23
N GLN A 74 9.31 1.90 7.28
CA GLN A 74 9.55 0.46 7.34
C GLN A 74 8.23 -0.32 7.32
N GLU A 75 7.23 0.10 8.08
CA GLU A 75 5.92 -0.54 8.12
C GLU A 75 5.20 -0.47 6.78
N ILE A 76 5.25 0.67 6.09
CA ILE A 76 4.70 0.84 4.74
C ILE A 76 5.45 -0.06 3.76
N ALA A 77 6.78 -0.04 3.77
CA ALA A 77 7.58 -0.88 2.87
C ALA A 77 7.29 -2.38 3.09
N ALA A 78 7.21 -2.82 4.35
CA ALA A 78 6.88 -4.20 4.69
C ALA A 78 5.46 -4.58 4.26
N PHE A 79 4.50 -3.67 4.40
CA PHE A 79 3.13 -3.89 3.94
C PHE A 79 3.03 -3.99 2.42
N LEU A 80 3.75 -3.14 1.69
CA LEU A 80 3.80 -3.20 0.23
C LEU A 80 4.48 -4.48 -0.25
N ASP A 81 5.52 -4.95 0.43
CA ASP A 81 6.18 -6.23 0.13
C ASP A 81 5.26 -7.44 0.40
N GLU A 82 4.43 -7.35 1.43
CA GLU A 82 3.47 -8.40 1.81
C GLU A 82 2.23 -8.45 0.89
N TYR A 83 1.75 -7.28 0.43
CA TYR A 83 0.54 -7.12 -0.38
C TYR A 83 0.86 -6.40 -1.71
N ASP A 84 1.72 -7.00 -2.53
CA ASP A 84 2.23 -6.41 -3.77
C ASP A 84 1.15 -6.06 -4.80
N GLU A 85 0.08 -6.86 -4.92
CA GLU A 85 -0.97 -6.67 -5.93
C GLU A 85 -1.85 -5.44 -5.67
N PHE A 86 -2.24 -5.19 -4.41
CA PHE A 86 -3.24 -4.16 -4.08
C PHE A 86 -2.84 -3.23 -2.93
N GLY A 87 -1.72 -3.50 -2.24
CA GLY A 87 -1.33 -2.82 -1.02
C GLY A 87 -1.17 -1.31 -1.19
N ALA A 88 -0.55 -0.89 -2.30
CA ALA A 88 -0.42 0.52 -2.66
C ALA A 88 -1.77 1.24 -2.80
N ALA A 89 -2.71 0.62 -3.51
CA ALA A 89 -4.04 1.17 -3.71
C ALA A 89 -4.87 1.15 -2.41
N LEU A 90 -4.69 0.13 -1.57
CA LEU A 90 -5.33 0.00 -0.27
C LEU A 90 -4.81 1.04 0.74
N LEU A 91 -3.50 1.29 0.78
CA LEU A 91 -2.93 2.37 1.59
C LEU A 91 -3.46 3.73 1.15
N ASN A 92 -3.54 3.97 -0.16
CA ASN A 92 -4.14 5.18 -0.69
C ASN A 92 -5.61 5.36 -0.28
N HIS A 93 -6.38 4.28 -0.28
CA HIS A 93 -7.77 4.30 0.17
C HIS A 93 -7.91 4.81 1.61
N PHE A 94 -6.96 4.44 2.48
CA PHE A 94 -6.91 4.85 3.89
C PHE A 94 -6.02 6.07 4.18
N CYS A 95 -5.63 6.84 3.17
CA CYS A 95 -4.73 8.00 3.33
C CYS A 95 -3.43 7.66 4.10
N ASN A 96 -2.81 6.52 3.76
CA ASN A 96 -1.62 5.96 4.40
C ASN A 96 -1.82 5.52 5.86
N GLY A 97 -3.06 5.28 6.29
CA GLY A 97 -3.37 4.62 7.56
C GLY A 97 -2.99 3.15 7.52
N ILE A 98 -1.78 2.84 8.01
CA ILE A 98 -1.21 1.48 7.96
C ILE A 98 -2.00 0.48 8.79
N ASP A 99 -2.48 0.89 9.96
CA ASP A 99 -3.27 0.03 10.86
C ASP A 99 -4.61 -0.36 10.21
N GLU A 100 -5.29 0.60 9.60
CA GLU A 100 -6.54 0.38 8.88
C GLU A 100 -6.32 -0.47 7.63
N ALA A 101 -5.29 -0.17 6.83
CA ALA A 101 -4.98 -0.93 5.63
C ALA A 101 -4.61 -2.39 5.97
N ARG A 102 -3.82 -2.61 7.03
CA ARG A 102 -3.46 -3.94 7.51
C ARG A 102 -4.68 -4.72 7.97
N LYS A 103 -5.53 -4.10 8.78
CA LYS A 103 -6.76 -4.75 9.23
C LYS A 103 -7.68 -5.10 8.05
N ALA A 104 -7.82 -4.20 7.09
CA ALA A 104 -8.61 -4.45 5.89
C ALA A 104 -8.08 -5.63 5.08
N ALA A 105 -6.76 -5.70 4.88
CA ALA A 105 -6.11 -6.79 4.15
C ALA A 105 -6.23 -8.14 4.86
N GLU A 106 -6.06 -8.18 6.18
CA GLU A 106 -6.04 -9.42 6.96
C GLU A 106 -7.45 -9.94 7.30
N GLU A 107 -8.38 -9.06 7.65
CA GLU A 107 -9.69 -9.45 8.20
C GLU A 107 -10.86 -9.25 7.23
N CYS A 108 -10.73 -8.35 6.25
CA CYS A 108 -11.87 -7.90 5.44
C CYS A 108 -11.77 -8.28 3.97
N TYR A 109 -10.59 -8.70 3.50
CA TYR A 109 -10.36 -9.09 2.11
C TYR A 109 -11.16 -10.35 1.73
N GLN A 110 -11.94 -10.26 0.65
CA GLN A 110 -12.80 -11.33 0.12
C GLN A 110 -12.24 -11.99 -1.16
N GLY A 111 -11.11 -11.51 -1.68
CA GLY A 111 -10.47 -12.03 -2.87
C GLY A 111 -10.47 -11.05 -4.06
N CYS A 112 -9.91 -11.53 -5.17
CA CYS A 112 -9.80 -10.83 -6.44
C CYS A 112 -10.70 -11.50 -7.49
N TYR A 113 -11.46 -10.69 -8.21
CA TYR A 113 -12.50 -11.11 -9.16
C TYR A 113 -12.37 -10.31 -10.46
N GLU A 114 -12.94 -10.83 -11.56
CA GLU A 114 -12.94 -10.08 -12.85
C GLU A 114 -13.77 -8.79 -12.74
N ASP A 115 -14.89 -8.86 -12.03
CA ASP A 115 -15.77 -7.74 -11.71
C ASP A 115 -16.69 -8.10 -10.52
N LEU A 116 -17.57 -7.17 -10.14
CA LEU A 116 -18.56 -7.40 -9.08
C LEU A 116 -19.61 -8.47 -9.43
N ALA A 117 -19.85 -8.76 -10.71
CA ALA A 117 -20.78 -9.82 -11.09
C ALA A 117 -20.16 -11.19 -10.81
N ASP A 118 -18.86 -11.34 -11.03
CA ASP A 118 -18.11 -12.54 -10.68
C ASP A 118 -18.06 -12.76 -9.16
N TYR A 119 -17.82 -11.70 -8.37
CA TYR A 119 -17.93 -11.76 -6.91
C TYR A 119 -19.34 -12.20 -6.45
N ALA A 120 -20.39 -11.55 -6.98
CA ALA A 120 -21.77 -11.88 -6.63
C ALA A 120 -22.12 -13.32 -6.99
N ARG A 121 -21.60 -13.82 -8.11
CA ARG A 121 -21.75 -15.21 -8.52
C ARG A 121 -21.07 -16.16 -7.55
N SER A 122 -19.79 -15.93 -7.24
CA SER A 122 -19.00 -16.74 -6.31
C SER A 122 -19.73 -16.91 -4.97
N ILE A 123 -20.10 -15.80 -4.32
CA ILE A 123 -20.80 -15.82 -3.04
C ILE A 123 -22.16 -16.54 -3.14
N THR A 124 -22.91 -16.34 -4.23
CA THR A 124 -24.23 -16.98 -4.38
C THR A 124 -24.09 -18.49 -4.56
N GLU A 125 -23.17 -18.94 -5.40
CA GLU A 125 -22.91 -20.36 -5.67
C GLU A 125 -22.34 -21.07 -4.43
N ASP A 126 -21.54 -20.37 -3.61
CA ASP A 126 -20.95 -20.91 -2.38
C ASP A 126 -21.95 -21.00 -1.21
N THR A 127 -22.91 -20.08 -1.15
CA THR A 127 -23.85 -19.98 -0.01
C THR A 127 -25.21 -20.63 -0.26
N THR A 128 -25.55 -20.87 -1.53
CA THR A 128 -26.89 -21.30 -1.94
C THR A 128 -26.85 -22.42 -2.97
N ASP A 129 -27.58 -23.51 -2.71
CA ASP A 129 -27.82 -24.56 -3.70
C ASP A 129 -28.77 -24.06 -4.80
N ILE A 130 -28.22 -23.63 -5.93
CA ILE A 130 -28.99 -23.11 -7.07
C ILE A 130 -29.56 -24.30 -7.88
N PRO A 131 -30.90 -24.40 -8.03
CA PRO A 131 -31.49 -25.40 -8.92
C PRO A 131 -31.03 -25.19 -10.36
N SER A 132 -30.65 -26.27 -11.05
CA SER A 132 -30.07 -26.20 -12.41
C SER A 132 -30.97 -25.52 -13.47
N HIS A 133 -32.28 -25.50 -13.26
CA HIS A 133 -33.21 -24.81 -14.16
C HIS A 133 -33.31 -23.30 -13.90
N LEU A 134 -32.78 -22.79 -12.78
CA LEU A 134 -32.75 -21.37 -12.43
C LEU A 134 -31.39 -20.71 -12.70
N GLN A 135 -30.30 -21.48 -12.80
CA GLN A 135 -28.93 -20.96 -12.93
C GLN A 135 -28.74 -19.97 -14.10
N TYR A 136 -29.47 -20.15 -15.20
CA TYR A 136 -29.38 -19.28 -16.39
C TYR A 136 -30.26 -18.03 -16.32
N TYR A 137 -31.03 -17.86 -15.25
CA TYR A 137 -31.96 -16.74 -15.06
C TYR A 137 -31.48 -15.77 -13.97
N ILE A 138 -30.34 -16.04 -13.34
CA ILE A 138 -29.77 -15.19 -12.31
C ILE A 138 -28.96 -14.07 -12.98
N ASP A 139 -29.25 -12.84 -12.57
CA ASP A 139 -28.64 -11.61 -13.09
C ASP A 139 -27.58 -11.13 -12.10
N TYR A 140 -26.37 -11.71 -12.21
CA TYR A 140 -25.27 -11.41 -11.30
C TYR A 140 -24.75 -9.98 -11.44
N GLU A 141 -24.87 -9.35 -12.61
CA GLU A 141 -24.50 -7.94 -12.80
C GLU A 141 -25.32 -7.02 -11.88
N LYS A 142 -26.63 -7.24 -11.80
CA LYS A 142 -27.47 -6.47 -10.88
C LYS A 142 -27.19 -6.79 -9.43
N MET A 143 -26.93 -8.06 -9.11
CA MET A 143 -26.59 -8.45 -7.74
C MET A 143 -25.30 -7.77 -7.27
N GLY A 144 -24.24 -7.81 -8.08
CA GLY A 144 -22.98 -7.14 -7.77
C GLY A 144 -23.15 -5.63 -7.58
N ARG A 145 -23.96 -4.99 -8.44
CA ARG A 145 -24.29 -3.57 -8.29
C ARG A 145 -25.05 -3.27 -6.99
N ASP A 146 -26.01 -4.11 -6.64
CA ASP A 146 -26.77 -3.95 -5.39
C ASP A 146 -25.89 -4.17 -4.15
N MET A 147 -24.91 -5.11 -4.23
CA MET A 147 -23.91 -5.34 -3.18
C MET A 147 -23.02 -4.11 -2.98
N ASP A 148 -22.50 -3.51 -4.05
CA ASP A 148 -21.70 -2.28 -3.97
C ASP A 148 -22.51 -1.11 -3.39
N MET A 149 -23.76 -0.94 -3.85
CA MET A 149 -24.64 0.13 -3.35
C MET A 149 -25.11 -0.09 -1.90
N SER A 150 -24.99 -1.29 -1.35
CA SER A 150 -25.39 -1.59 0.04
C SER A 150 -24.51 -0.87 1.06
N GLY A 151 -23.25 -0.60 0.71
CA GLY A 151 -22.23 -0.11 1.63
C GLY A 151 -21.64 -1.19 2.54
N ASP A 152 -21.98 -2.47 2.37
CA ASP A 152 -21.37 -3.57 3.11
C ASP A 152 -19.98 -3.95 2.57
N ILE A 153 -19.69 -3.57 1.33
CA ILE A 153 -18.40 -3.80 0.67
C ILE A 153 -17.84 -2.51 0.06
N TYR A 154 -16.55 -2.53 -0.24
CA TYR A 154 -15.90 -1.61 -1.16
C TYR A 154 -14.91 -2.37 -2.04
N THR A 155 -14.54 -1.77 -3.17
CA THR A 155 -13.64 -2.39 -4.14
C THR A 155 -12.41 -1.53 -4.43
N ILE A 156 -11.34 -2.21 -4.83
CA ILE A 156 -10.13 -1.61 -5.36
C ILE A 156 -9.84 -2.26 -6.71
N ASP A 157 -9.89 -1.45 -7.77
CA ASP A 157 -9.61 -1.90 -9.14
C ASP A 157 -8.14 -1.62 -9.48
N ILE A 158 -7.37 -2.68 -9.73
CA ILE A 158 -5.94 -2.59 -10.10
C ILE A 158 -5.77 -2.60 -11.61
N ASP A 159 -6.58 -3.39 -12.32
CA ASP A 159 -6.66 -3.44 -13.79
C ASP A 159 -8.11 -3.71 -14.21
N HIS A 160 -8.40 -3.66 -15.52
CA HIS A 160 -9.73 -3.85 -16.11
C HIS A 160 -10.42 -5.19 -15.78
N GLN A 161 -9.70 -6.17 -15.23
CA GLN A 161 -10.20 -7.50 -14.83
C GLN A 161 -9.67 -7.93 -13.45
N GLN A 162 -9.27 -6.99 -12.61
CA GLN A 162 -8.76 -7.26 -11.27
C GLN A 162 -9.40 -6.31 -10.27
N THR A 163 -10.56 -6.73 -9.77
CA THR A 163 -11.31 -6.06 -8.72
C THR A 163 -11.12 -6.80 -7.41
N HIS A 164 -10.42 -6.17 -6.48
CA HIS A 164 -10.25 -6.67 -5.11
C HIS A 164 -11.43 -6.21 -4.27
N VAL A 165 -12.09 -7.16 -3.59
CA VAL A 165 -13.31 -6.90 -2.80
C VAL A 165 -13.00 -6.97 -1.31
N PHE A 166 -13.49 -5.99 -0.55
CA PHE A 166 -13.31 -5.89 0.90
C PHE A 166 -14.64 -5.65 1.60
N LEU A 167 -14.81 -6.18 2.81
CA LEU A 167 -15.93 -5.84 3.69
C LEU A 167 -15.70 -4.48 4.37
N ASN A 168 -16.77 -3.69 4.53
CA ASN A 168 -16.75 -2.51 5.41
C ASN A 168 -16.94 -2.94 6.87
N TYR A 169 -16.23 -2.27 7.79
CA TYR A 169 -16.27 -2.54 9.24
C TYR A 169 -16.39 -1.27 10.09
#